data_AF-A0A1I3DMK5-F1
#
_entry.id   AF-A0A1I3DMK5-F1
#
_cell.length_a   1.000
_cell.length_b   1.000
_cell.length_c   1.000
_cell.angle_alpha   90.00
_cell.angle_beta   90.00
_cell.angle_gamma   90.00
#
_symmetry.space_group_name_H-M   'P 1'
#
loop_
_entity.id
_entity.type
_entity.pdbx_description
1 polymer ?
#
loop_
_entity_poly.entity_id
_entity_poly.type
_entity_poly.pdbx_seq_one_letter_code
_entity_poly.pdbx_strand_id
1 'polypeptide(L)'
;MADSFTKKEGIKKKIQKQKEKEARREERKDSNDKGKTLDDMIMYVDAYGQLTSTPPDKNIKVDFDLDDIQLGAAKIEPEETLKVGTVTFLSEKGYGFITEEKSKENVFFHENNCTEQIKKGNRVSFEVEKSPKGFSAVDIKIVK
;
A
#
# COMPACT_ATOMS: atom_id res chain seq x y z
N MET A 1 24.97 76.37 23.35
CA MET A 1 26.18 75.80 23.99
C MET A 1 26.70 74.68 23.10
N ALA A 2 27.92 74.81 22.57
CA ALA A 2 28.45 73.91 21.55
C ALA A 2 29.17 72.71 22.18
N ASP A 3 28.52 71.55 22.18
CA ASP A 3 29.16 70.29 22.56
C ASP A 3 30.27 69.94 21.55
N SER A 4 31.50 69.79 22.05
CA SER A 4 32.67 69.50 21.23
C SER A 4 32.48 68.21 20.42
N PHE A 5 32.77 68.28 19.12
CA PHE A 5 32.64 67.18 18.15
C PHE A 5 33.27 65.86 18.64
N THR A 6 34.41 65.98 19.31
CA THR A 6 35.16 64.87 19.95
C THR A 6 34.35 64.11 21.01
N LYS A 7 33.47 64.78 21.77
CA LYS A 7 32.61 64.13 22.78
C LYS A 7 31.44 63.39 22.14
N LYS A 8 30.84 63.95 21.08
CA LYS A 8 29.74 63.32 20.33
C LYS A 8 30.20 62.04 19.61
N GLU A 9 31.39 62.04 19.04
CA GLU A 9 31.97 60.85 18.40
C GLU A 9 32.26 59.72 19.41
N GLY A 10 32.77 60.06 20.60
CA GLY A 10 33.01 59.08 21.66
C GLY A 10 31.73 58.40 22.16
N ILE A 11 30.64 59.15 22.28
CA ILE A 11 29.32 58.62 22.65
C ILE A 11 28.78 57.70 21.55
N LYS A 12 28.88 58.11 20.27
CA LYS A 12 28.46 57.29 19.12
C LYS A 12 29.22 55.96 19.07
N LYS A 13 30.53 55.97 19.31
CA LYS A 13 31.37 54.76 19.34
C LYS A 13 30.98 53.82 20.50
N LYS A 14 30.60 54.37 21.66
CA LYS A 14 30.08 53.57 22.79
C LYS A 14 28.74 52.92 22.46
N ILE A 15 27.80 53.68 21.87
CA ILE A 15 26.48 53.17 21.46
C ILE A 15 26.64 52.07 20.39
N GLN A 16 27.50 52.28 19.40
CA GLN A 16 27.76 51.28 18.37
C GLN A 16 28.38 50.01 18.95
N LYS A 17 29.33 50.14 19.89
CA LYS A 17 29.94 48.99 20.59
C LYS A 17 28.94 48.26 21.50
N GLN A 18 27.90 48.92 22.01
CA GLN A 18 26.82 48.27 22.75
C GLN A 18 25.90 47.51 21.81
N LYS A 19 25.44 48.14 20.72
CA LYS A 19 24.60 47.49 19.70
C LYS A 19 25.28 46.27 19.07
N GLU A 20 26.57 46.37 18.74
CA GLU A 20 27.35 45.25 18.20
C GLU A 20 27.46 44.09 19.21
N LYS A 21 27.58 44.41 20.51
CA LYS A 21 27.59 43.39 21.58
C LYS A 21 26.23 42.74 21.78
N GLU A 22 25.14 43.50 21.64
CA GLU A 22 23.76 43.01 21.75
C GLU A 22 23.41 42.12 20.55
N ALA A 23 23.69 42.56 19.32
CA ALA A 23 23.52 41.76 18.11
C ALA A 23 24.35 40.46 18.17
N ARG A 24 25.62 40.55 18.57
CA ARG A 24 26.46 39.36 18.76
C ARG A 24 25.94 38.44 19.88
N ARG A 25 25.19 38.96 20.85
CA ARG A 25 24.54 38.16 21.90
C ARG A 25 23.27 37.49 21.36
N GLU A 26 22.49 38.17 20.52
CA GLU A 26 21.31 37.62 19.85
C GLU A 26 21.69 36.56 18.82
N GLU A 27 22.70 36.80 17.97
CA GLU A 27 23.25 35.79 17.07
C GLU A 27 23.75 34.56 17.82
N ARG A 28 24.35 34.74 19.00
CA ARG A 28 24.74 33.63 19.89
C ARG A 28 23.56 32.98 20.61
N LYS A 29 22.37 33.58 20.64
CA LYS A 29 21.14 32.93 21.12
C LYS A 29 20.49 32.14 19.99
N ASP A 30 20.45 32.71 18.80
CA ASP A 30 19.83 32.10 17.62
C ASP A 30 20.68 30.93 17.04
N SER A 31 22.01 31.03 17.12
CA SER A 31 22.94 29.97 16.65
C SER A 31 23.35 28.95 17.70
N ASN A 32 23.08 29.20 18.99
CA ASN A 32 23.47 28.29 20.07
C ASN A 32 22.30 27.37 20.39
N ASP A 33 22.40 26.13 19.90
CA ASP A 33 21.43 25.04 20.10
C ASP A 33 21.22 24.64 21.60
N LYS A 34 21.88 25.34 22.53
CA LYS A 34 21.87 25.08 23.99
C LYS A 34 20.75 25.79 24.77
N GLY A 35 19.77 26.39 24.09
CA GLY A 35 18.77 27.24 24.75
C GLY A 35 17.37 27.25 24.14
N LYS A 36 17.04 26.30 23.26
CA LYS A 36 15.65 26.09 22.85
C LYS A 36 14.82 25.75 24.09
N THR A 37 13.70 26.43 24.29
CA THR A 37 12.83 26.13 25.43
C THR A 37 12.25 24.72 25.27
N LEU A 38 11.78 24.08 26.36
CA LEU A 38 11.25 22.72 26.27
C LEU A 38 10.13 22.61 25.21
N ASP A 39 9.33 23.67 25.03
CA ASP A 39 8.30 23.74 24.00
C ASP A 39 8.88 23.76 22.57
N ASP A 40 10.06 24.34 22.35
CA ASP A 40 10.73 24.36 21.03
C ASP A 40 11.42 23.02 20.68
N MET A 41 11.62 22.14 21.66
CA MET A 41 12.19 20.80 21.46
C MET A 41 11.12 19.74 21.21
N ILE A 42 9.86 20.01 21.59
CA ILE A 42 8.77 19.05 21.42
C ILE A 42 8.23 19.20 20.00
N MET A 43 8.44 18.15 19.21
CA MET A 43 7.82 17.99 17.90
C MET A 43 6.67 17.00 18.01
N TYR A 44 5.50 17.38 17.53
CA TYR A 44 4.32 16.51 17.52
C TYR A 44 4.19 15.77 16.19
N VAL A 45 3.50 14.63 16.21
CA VAL A 45 3.23 13.82 15.02
C VAL A 45 1.74 13.94 14.70
N ASP A 46 1.42 14.30 13.47
CA ASP A 46 0.04 14.36 12.99
C ASP A 46 -0.51 12.97 12.58
N ALA A 47 -1.78 12.92 12.19
CA ALA A 47 -2.46 11.70 11.76
C ALA A 47 -1.84 11.03 10.51
N TYR A 48 -0.98 11.73 9.76
CA TYR A 48 -0.33 11.25 8.55
C TYR A 48 1.17 11.00 8.75
N GLY A 49 1.66 11.07 10.00
CA GLY A 49 3.06 10.83 10.35
C GLY A 49 4.00 12.00 10.04
N GLN A 50 3.46 13.19 9.78
CA GLN A 50 4.25 14.39 9.54
C GLN A 50 4.56 15.11 10.87
N LEU A 51 5.74 15.73 10.91
CA LEU A 51 6.20 16.50 12.07
C LEU A 51 5.52 17.87 12.08
N THR A 52 4.86 18.19 13.18
CA THR A 52 4.14 19.46 13.36
C THR A 52 4.54 20.13 14.68
N SER A 53 4.58 21.47 14.68
CA SER A 53 4.89 22.26 15.87
C SER A 53 3.69 22.45 16.80
N THR A 54 2.49 22.17 16.31
CA THR A 54 1.24 22.30 17.08
C THR A 54 0.84 20.96 17.68
N PRO A 55 0.50 20.89 18.98
CA PRO A 55 -0.02 19.69 19.60
C PRO A 55 -1.24 19.14 18.85
N PRO A 56 -1.38 17.81 18.71
CA PRO A 56 -2.53 17.22 18.05
C PRO A 56 -3.78 17.44 18.91
N ASP A 57 -4.84 17.96 18.30
CA ASP A 57 -6.12 18.18 18.96
C ASP A 57 -6.74 16.82 19.37
N LYS A 58 -6.85 16.59 20.69
CA LYS A 58 -7.42 15.35 21.28
C LYS A 58 -8.89 15.09 20.89
N ASN A 59 -9.55 16.07 20.28
CA ASN A 59 -10.95 16.01 19.90
C ASN A 59 -11.16 15.55 18.46
N ILE A 60 -10.09 15.36 17.67
CA ILE A 60 -10.19 14.75 16.34
C ILE A 60 -10.32 13.24 16.52
N LYS A 61 -11.55 12.80 16.81
CA LYS A 61 -11.91 11.39 16.70
C LYS A 61 -12.33 11.18 15.26
N VAL A 62 -11.56 10.36 14.54
CA VAL A 62 -12.04 9.82 13.27
C VAL A 62 -13.10 8.81 13.66
N ASP A 63 -14.36 9.12 13.36
CA ASP A 63 -15.46 8.20 13.56
C ASP A 63 -15.30 7.08 12.52
N PHE A 64 -15.04 5.86 13.00
CA PHE A 64 -15.02 4.66 12.19
C PHE A 64 -16.27 3.85 12.51
N ASP A 65 -16.98 3.42 11.47
CA ASP A 65 -18.07 2.47 11.66
C ASP A 65 -17.49 1.12 12.10
N LEU A 66 -17.99 0.58 13.22
CA LEU A 66 -17.49 -0.68 13.78
C LEU A 66 -17.64 -1.86 12.80
N ASP A 67 -18.61 -1.76 11.89
CA ASP A 67 -18.89 -2.77 10.88
C ASP A 67 -17.83 -2.82 9.76
N ASP A 68 -17.10 -1.71 9.52
CA ASP A 68 -16.05 -1.63 8.50
C ASP A 68 -14.70 -2.18 8.97
N ILE A 69 -14.54 -2.37 10.29
CA ILE A 69 -13.31 -2.88 10.87
C ILE A 69 -13.27 -4.40 10.66
N GLN A 70 -12.63 -4.83 9.58
CA GLN A 70 -12.36 -6.25 9.34
C GLN A 70 -11.34 -6.79 10.35
N LEU A 71 -11.85 -7.31 11.46
CA LEU A 71 -11.07 -8.06 12.45
C LEU A 71 -10.88 -9.50 11.97
N GLY A 72 -9.97 -9.73 11.02
CA GLY A 72 -9.67 -11.07 10.51
C GLY A 72 -8.94 -11.07 9.16
N ALA A 73 -8.67 -12.27 8.63
CA ALA A 73 -8.23 -12.39 7.24
C ALA A 73 -9.40 -12.04 6.31
N ALA A 74 -9.14 -11.30 5.23
CA ALA A 74 -10.14 -11.00 4.21
C ALA A 74 -10.79 -12.30 3.74
N LYS A 75 -12.12 -12.30 3.58
CA LYS A 75 -12.88 -13.44 3.05
C LYS A 75 -12.30 -13.78 1.68
N ILE A 76 -11.72 -14.97 1.53
CA ILE A 76 -11.33 -15.50 0.22
C ILE A 76 -12.64 -15.81 -0.49
N GLU A 77 -13.00 -14.99 -1.48
CA GLU A 77 -14.09 -15.33 -2.39
C GLU A 77 -13.77 -16.71 -3.01
N PRO A 78 -14.70 -17.68 -2.97
CA PRO A 78 -14.45 -18.98 -3.55
C PRO A 78 -14.21 -18.79 -5.04
N GLU A 79 -13.00 -19.09 -5.51
CA GLU A 79 -12.72 -19.15 -6.94
C GLU A 79 -13.73 -20.11 -7.57
N GLU A 80 -14.42 -19.65 -8.62
CA GLU A 80 -15.38 -20.46 -9.36
C GLU A 80 -14.69 -21.76 -9.81
N THR A 81 -15.09 -22.90 -9.23
CA THR A 81 -14.50 -24.20 -9.54
C THR A 81 -14.77 -24.63 -10.98
N LEU A 82 -15.83 -24.08 -11.58
CA LEU A 82 -16.31 -24.39 -12.91
C LEU A 82 -15.59 -23.56 -13.96
N LYS A 83 -14.78 -24.25 -14.76
CA LYS A 83 -14.07 -23.70 -15.91
C LYS A 83 -14.72 -24.16 -17.20
N VAL A 84 -14.55 -23.36 -18.26
CA VAL A 84 -15.06 -23.66 -19.60
C VAL A 84 -13.90 -23.80 -20.57
N GLY A 85 -14.00 -24.78 -21.46
CA GLY A 85 -12.97 -25.06 -22.44
C GLY A 85 -13.48 -25.82 -23.65
N THR A 86 -12.57 -26.08 -24.59
CA THR A 86 -12.85 -26.83 -25.81
C THR A 86 -11.99 -28.10 -25.87
N VAL A 87 -12.60 -29.23 -26.27
CA VAL A 87 -11.88 -30.50 -26.42
C VAL A 87 -11.02 -30.47 -27.69
N THR A 88 -9.69 -30.46 -27.52
CA THR A 88 -8.74 -30.37 -28.65
C THR A 88 -8.29 -31.74 -29.14
N PHE A 89 -8.09 -32.67 -28.22
CA PHE A 89 -7.59 -34.01 -28.51
C PHE A 89 -8.37 -35.07 -27.73
N LEU A 90 -8.73 -36.14 -28.43
CA LEU A 90 -9.33 -37.34 -27.85
C LEU A 90 -8.63 -38.55 -28.47
N SER A 91 -8.09 -39.43 -27.63
CA SER A 91 -7.50 -40.70 -28.03
C SER A 91 -8.54 -41.80 -28.01
N GLU A 92 -8.37 -42.81 -28.87
CA GLU A 92 -9.16 -44.06 -28.85
C GLU A 92 -9.02 -44.85 -27.54
N LYS A 93 -7.98 -44.55 -26.74
CA LYS A 93 -7.74 -45.14 -25.42
C LYS A 93 -8.55 -44.50 -24.29
N GLY A 94 -9.50 -43.59 -24.60
CA GLY A 94 -10.38 -42.98 -23.59
C GLY A 94 -9.74 -41.86 -22.76
N TYR A 95 -8.72 -41.19 -23.29
CA TYR A 95 -8.13 -40.00 -22.66
C TYR A 95 -8.03 -38.83 -23.65
N GLY A 96 -7.97 -37.62 -23.14
CA GLY A 96 -7.89 -36.43 -23.98
C GLY A 96 -7.40 -35.18 -23.27
N PHE A 97 -7.42 -34.07 -24.00
CA PHE A 97 -7.07 -32.74 -23.51
C PHE A 97 -8.15 -31.72 -23.83
N ILE A 98 -8.41 -30.84 -22.87
CA ILE A 98 -9.29 -29.68 -22.98
C ILE A 98 -8.42 -28.42 -22.89
N THR A 99 -8.55 -27.51 -23.85
CA THR A 99 -8.00 -26.15 -23.74
C THR A 99 -8.98 -25.27 -22.99
N GLU A 100 -8.57 -24.73 -21.84
CA GLU A 100 -9.36 -23.74 -21.09
C GLU A 100 -9.42 -22.40 -21.83
N GLU A 101 -10.58 -21.75 -21.88
CA GLU A 101 -10.74 -20.47 -22.60
C GLU A 101 -10.01 -19.31 -21.91
N LYS A 102 -10.02 -19.26 -20.57
CA LYS A 102 -9.39 -18.18 -19.77
C LYS A 102 -7.87 -18.34 -19.71
N SER A 103 -7.40 -19.52 -19.28
CA SER A 103 -5.98 -19.79 -19.03
C SER A 103 -5.20 -20.19 -20.31
N LYS A 104 -5.89 -20.68 -21.35
CA LYS A 104 -5.29 -21.32 -22.54
C LYS A 104 -4.38 -22.52 -22.22
N GLU A 105 -4.44 -23.01 -20.99
CA GLU A 105 -3.75 -24.21 -20.55
C GLU A 105 -4.48 -25.47 -21.03
N ASN A 106 -3.71 -26.52 -21.28
CA ASN A 106 -4.23 -27.84 -21.62
C ASN A 106 -4.44 -28.64 -20.35
N VAL A 107 -5.69 -28.99 -20.06
CA VAL A 107 -6.07 -29.83 -18.92
C VAL A 107 -6.33 -31.25 -19.41
N PHE A 108 -5.77 -32.24 -18.71
CA PHE A 108 -5.95 -33.65 -19.03
C PHE A 108 -7.32 -34.14 -18.56
N PHE A 109 -7.95 -35.06 -19.31
CA PHE A 109 -9.15 -35.76 -18.84
C PHE A 109 -9.17 -37.23 -19.24
N HIS A 110 -9.94 -38.01 -18.49
CA HIS A 110 -10.29 -39.40 -18.82
C HIS A 110 -11.79 -39.50 -19.16
N GLU A 111 -12.14 -40.45 -20.00
CA GLU A 111 -13.53 -40.76 -20.37
C GLU A 111 -14.40 -41.12 -19.15
N ASN A 112 -13.79 -41.60 -18.05
CA ASN A 112 -14.49 -41.94 -16.81
C ASN A 112 -15.04 -40.69 -16.10
N ASN A 113 -14.43 -39.53 -16.35
CA ASN A 113 -14.84 -38.26 -15.77
C ASN A 113 -15.85 -37.51 -16.66
N CYS A 114 -16.23 -38.09 -17.80
CA CYS A 114 -17.20 -37.53 -18.73
C CYS A 114 -18.58 -38.12 -18.43
N THR A 115 -19.57 -37.27 -18.15
CA THR A 115 -20.96 -37.74 -17.98
C THR A 115 -21.62 -38.10 -19.30
N GLU A 116 -21.15 -37.51 -20.41
CA GLU A 116 -21.69 -37.68 -21.76
C GLU A 116 -20.57 -37.99 -22.77
N GLN A 117 -20.93 -38.59 -23.90
CA GLN A 117 -19.99 -38.83 -25.00
C GLN A 117 -19.54 -37.52 -25.66
N ILE A 118 -18.30 -37.12 -25.41
CA ILE A 118 -17.71 -35.91 -25.99
C ILE A 118 -16.98 -36.22 -27.29
N LYS A 119 -17.00 -35.26 -28.22
CA LYS A 119 -16.26 -35.31 -29.49
C LYS A 119 -15.25 -34.16 -29.56
N LYS A 120 -14.25 -34.31 -30.41
CA LYS A 120 -13.29 -33.25 -30.72
C LYS A 120 -14.05 -32.00 -31.18
N GLY A 121 -13.75 -30.85 -30.59
CA GLY A 121 -14.35 -29.55 -30.89
C GLY A 121 -15.56 -29.17 -30.03
N ASN A 122 -16.04 -30.05 -29.15
CA ASN A 122 -17.13 -29.70 -28.23
C ASN A 122 -16.65 -28.71 -27.16
N ARG A 123 -17.53 -27.77 -26.79
CA ARG A 123 -17.39 -26.93 -25.62
C ARG A 123 -17.88 -27.67 -24.37
N VAL A 124 -17.08 -27.64 -23.33
CA VAL A 124 -17.33 -28.37 -22.10
C VAL A 124 -17.07 -27.50 -20.88
N SER A 125 -17.87 -27.70 -19.84
CA SER A 125 -17.64 -27.19 -18.50
C SER A 125 -17.04 -28.30 -17.64
N PHE A 126 -16.01 -27.99 -16.88
CA PHE A 126 -15.27 -28.95 -16.07
C PHE A 126 -14.68 -28.30 -14.82
N GLU A 127 -14.42 -29.12 -13.81
CA GLU A 127 -13.66 -28.72 -12.62
C GLU A 127 -12.22 -29.18 -12.72
N VAL A 128 -11.27 -28.37 -12.23
CA VAL A 128 -9.84 -28.70 -12.26
C VAL A 128 -9.39 -29.23 -10.90
N GLU A 129 -8.94 -30.48 -10.89
CA GLU A 129 -8.38 -31.16 -9.72
C GLU A 129 -6.87 -31.39 -9.89
N LYS A 130 -6.13 -31.34 -8.78
CA LYS A 130 -4.69 -31.65 -8.76
C LYS A 130 -4.48 -33.16 -8.61
N SER A 131 -3.99 -33.81 -9.65
CA SER A 131 -3.61 -35.23 -9.65
C SER A 131 -2.08 -35.40 -9.56
N PRO A 132 -1.57 -36.62 -9.26
CA PRO A 132 -0.13 -36.89 -9.24
C PRO A 132 0.60 -36.59 -10.56
N LYS A 133 -0.15 -36.54 -11.68
CA LYS A 133 0.37 -36.29 -13.04
C LYS A 133 0.12 -34.86 -13.52
N GLY A 134 -0.38 -33.97 -12.66
CA GLY A 134 -0.75 -32.59 -12.98
C GLY A 134 -2.25 -32.33 -12.88
N PHE A 135 -2.72 -31.29 -13.57
CA PHE A 135 -4.13 -30.89 -13.55
C PHE A 135 -4.99 -31.87 -14.36
N SER A 136 -6.03 -32.39 -13.71
CA SER A 136 -7.02 -33.27 -14.32
C SER A 136 -8.40 -32.62 -14.26
N ALA A 137 -9.18 -32.75 -15.32
CA ALA A 137 -10.55 -32.31 -15.37
C ALA A 137 -11.50 -33.39 -14.83
N VAL A 138 -12.47 -32.97 -14.01
CA VAL A 138 -13.51 -33.81 -13.40
C VAL A 138 -14.89 -33.22 -13.70
N ASP A 139 -15.93 -34.06 -13.64
CA ASP A 139 -17.34 -33.71 -13.88
C ASP A 139 -17.58 -32.94 -15.19
N ILE A 140 -17.06 -33.49 -16.28
CA ILE A 140 -17.10 -32.86 -17.60
C ILE A 140 -18.51 -32.95 -18.18
N LYS A 141 -19.12 -31.79 -18.44
CA LYS A 141 -20.45 -31.64 -19.06
C LYS A 141 -20.36 -30.84 -20.35
N ILE A 142 -21.17 -31.20 -21.34
CA ILE A 142 -21.25 -30.46 -22.60
C ILE A 142 -22.06 -29.17 -22.37
N VAL A 143 -21.47 -28.03 -22.73
CA VAL A 143 -22.18 -26.75 -22.75
C VAL A 143 -22.77 -26.59 -24.16
N LYS A 144 -24.10 -26.63 -24.26
CA LYS A 144 -24.84 -26.44 -25.52
C LYS A 144 -24.88 -24.99 -25.95
#